data_AF-A0A2M7XWD7-F1
#
_entry.id   AF-A0A2M7XWD7-F1
#
_cell.length_a   1.000
_cell.length_b   1.000
_cell.length_c   1.000
_cell.angle_alpha   90.00
_cell.angle_beta   90.00
_cell.angle_gamma   90.00
#
_symmetry.space_group_name_H-M   'P 1'
#
loop_
_entity.id
_entity.type
_entity.pdbx_description
1 polymer ?
#
loop_
_entity_poly.entity_id
_entity_poly.type
_entity_poly.pdbx_seq_one_letter_code
_entity_poly.pdbx_strand_id
1 'polypeptide(L)' 'YSNLSAMLASHSTALSLKSEIIASYALCGFANFASVGIQIGGIGGIAPSRRGDLAALAFRAMFGGALASWMTASLAGLML' A
#
# COMPACT_ATOMS: atom_id res chain seq x y z
N TYR A 1 4.34 -8.24 3.27
CA TYR A 1 3.93 -9.01 4.45
C TYR A 1 4.77 -10.25 4.70
N SER A 2 4.99 -11.16 3.74
CA SER A 2 5.78 -12.39 3.96
C SER A 2 7.15 -12.15 4.60
N ASN A 3 7.94 -11.23 4.04
CA ASN A 3 9.27 -10.89 4.57
C ASN A 3 9.18 -10.27 5.98
N LEU A 4 8.23 -9.37 6.22
CA LEU A 4 8.01 -8.78 7.55
C LEU A 4 7.66 -9.89 8.56
N SER A 5 6.77 -10.82 8.20
CA SER A 5 6.42 -11.95 9.06
C SER A 5 7.62 -12.83 9.40
N ALA A 6 8.52 -13.06 8.44
CA ALA A 6 9.75 -13.81 8.68
C ALA A 6 10.69 -13.08 9.64
N MET A 7 10.81 -11.74 9.52
CA MET A 7 11.60 -10.91 10.43
C MET A 7 11.04 -10.95 11.86
N LEU A 8 9.71 -10.83 12.01
CA LEU A 8 9.03 -10.92 13.31
C LEU A 8 9.24 -12.29 13.99
N ALA A 9 9.10 -13.38 13.22
CA ALA A 9 9.27 -14.74 13.73
C ALA A 9 10.71 -15.06 14.14
N SER A 10 11.69 -14.41 13.51
CA SER A 10 13.11 -14.65 13.81
C SER A 10 13.59 -14.08 15.14
N HIS A 11 12.73 -13.37 15.90
CA HIS A 11 13.09 -12.61 17.10
C HIS A 11 14.34 -11.73 16.90
N SER A 12 14.56 -11.27 15.67
CA SER A 12 15.72 -10.47 15.31
C SER A 12 15.67 -9.13 16.03
N THR A 13 16.78 -8.72 16.65
CA THR A 13 16.98 -7.35 17.18
C THR A 13 17.01 -6.28 16.09
N ALA A 14 16.76 -6.63 14.83
CA ALA A 14 16.80 -5.74 13.68
C ALA A 14 15.65 -4.71 13.67
N LEU A 15 14.50 -5.01 14.29
CA LEU A 15 13.35 -4.10 14.37
C LEU A 15 12.93 -3.91 15.83
N SER A 16 12.62 -2.68 16.21
CA SER A 16 11.94 -2.40 17.47
C SER A 16 10.44 -2.63 17.31
N LEU A 17 9.73 -2.91 18.41
CA LEU A 17 8.26 -3.06 18.42
C LEU A 17 7.54 -1.90 17.70
N LYS A 18 8.05 -0.67 17.87
CA LYS A 18 7.53 0.50 17.18
C LYS A 18 7.66 0.38 15.66
N SER A 19 8.82 -0.04 15.16
CA SER A 19 9.06 -0.24 13.72
C SER A 19 8.20 -1.37 13.15
N GLU A 20 7.93 -2.43 13.92
CA GLU A 20 7.04 -3.53 13.51
C GLU A 20 5.61 -3.03 13.26
N ILE A 21 5.10 -2.19 14.16
CA ILE A 21 3.76 -1.60 14.04
C ILE A 21 3.71 -0.64 12.85
N ILE A 22 4.68 0.28 12.73
CA ILE A 22 4.76 1.21 11.60
C ILE A 22 4.81 0.45 10.27
N ALA A 23 5.65 -0.58 10.15
CA ALA A 23 5.75 -1.38 8.92
C ALA A 23 4.43 -2.10 8.59
N SER A 24 3.71 -2.58 9.61
CA SER A 24 2.42 -3.25 9.43
C SER A 24 1.35 -2.31 8.84
N TYR A 25 1.29 -1.06 9.32
CA TYR A 25 0.41 -0.03 8.75
C TYR A 25 0.86 0.43 7.37
N ALA A 26 2.17 0.60 7.16
CA ALA A 26 2.72 1.05 5.87
C ALA A 26 2.47 0.05 4.74
N LEU A 27 2.45 -1.25 5.07
CA LEU A 27 2.15 -2.32 4.12
C LEU A 27 0.65 -2.56 3.93
N CYS A 28 -0.21 -1.95 4.74
CA CYS A 28 -1.66 -2.13 4.68
C CYS A 28 -2.26 -1.32 3.52
N GLY A 29 -2.08 -1.85 2.31
CA GLY A 29 -2.61 -1.23 1.11
C GLY A 29 -2.29 -2.02 -0.16
N PHE A 30 -3.10 -1.80 -1.19
CA PHE A 30 -2.90 -2.35 -2.53
C PHE A 30 -2.31 -1.31 -3.50
N ALA A 31 -1.48 -0.40 -3.00
CA ALA A 31 -0.80 0.59 -3.83
C ALA A 31 0.43 -0.03 -4.53
N ASN A 32 0.20 -0.68 -5.66
CA ASN A 32 1.25 -1.32 -6.47
C ASN A 32 0.86 -1.39 -7.96
N PHE A 33 1.83 -1.72 -8.82
CA PHE A 33 1.63 -1.77 -10.27
C PHE A 33 0.61 -2.83 -10.72
N ALA A 34 0.51 -3.98 -10.05
CA ALA A 34 -0.49 -4.99 -10.39
C ALA A 34 -1.92 -4.46 -10.10
N SER A 35 -2.10 -3.76 -8.98
CA SER A 35 -3.36 -3.14 -8.61
C SER A 35 -3.80 -2.00 -9.52
N VAL A 36 -2.87 -1.35 -10.24
CA VAL A 36 -3.21 -0.46 -11.36
C VAL A 36 -3.92 -1.24 -12.47
N GLY A 37 -3.35 -2.37 -12.90
CA GLY A 37 -3.98 -3.24 -13.91
C GLY A 37 -5.35 -3.74 -13.48
N ILE A 38 -5.50 -4.14 -12.21
CA ILE A 38 -6.79 -4.56 -11.63
C ILE A 38 -7.82 -3.44 -11.71
N GLN A 39 -7.45 -2.19 -11.38
CA GLN A 39 -8.37 -1.05 -11.43
C GLN A 39 -8.75 -0.67 -12.86
N ILE A 40 -7.79 -0.66 -13.80
CA ILE A 40 -8.08 -0.39 -15.21
C ILE A 40 -8.97 -1.48 -15.80
N GLY A 41 -8.69 -2.75 -15.51
CA GLY A 41 -9.49 -3.88 -15.98
C GLY A 41 -10.88 -3.94 -15.35
N GLY A 42 -10.96 -3.80 -14.02
CA GLY A 42 -12.20 -3.87 -13.26
C GLY A 42 -13.11 -2.66 -13.53
N ILE A 43 -12.65 -1.44 -13.20
CA ILE A 43 -13.45 -0.23 -13.39
C ILE A 43 -13.64 0.06 -14.89
N GLY A 44 -12.62 -0.19 -15.71
CA GLY A 44 -12.74 -0.07 -17.17
C GLY A 44 -13.62 -1.15 -17.81
N GLY A 45 -13.90 -2.26 -17.12
CA GLY A 45 -14.93 -3.22 -17.51
C GLY A 45 -16.34 -2.67 -17.26
N ILE A 46 -16.53 -1.98 -16.12
CA ILE A 46 -17.80 -1.35 -15.73
C ILE A 46 -18.09 -0.08 -16.57
N ALA A 47 -17.07 0.72 -16.86
CA ALA A 47 -17.17 1.95 -17.64
C ALA A 47 -16.14 1.99 -18.79
N PRO A 48 -16.39 1.28 -19.91
CA PRO A 48 -15.43 1.17 -21.01
C PRO A 48 -15.01 2.51 -21.62
N SER A 49 -15.92 3.49 -21.71
CA SER A 49 -15.65 4.84 -22.23
C SER A 49 -14.69 5.64 -21.35
N ARG A 50 -14.47 5.24 -20.09
CA ARG A 50 -13.61 5.93 -19.12
C ARG A 50 -12.24 5.30 -18.95
N ARG A 51 -11.89 4.25 -19.73
CA ARG A 51 -10.59 3.58 -19.66
C ARG A 51 -9.41 4.52 -19.85
N GLY A 52 -9.54 5.52 -20.74
CA GLY A 52 -8.52 6.54 -20.95
C GLY A 52 -8.25 7.37 -19.70
N ASP A 53 -9.30 7.85 -19.04
CA ASP A 53 -9.20 8.60 -17.77
C ASP A 53 -8.55 7.75 -16.68
N LEU A 54 -8.96 6.48 -16.55
CA LEU A 54 -8.41 5.54 -15.56
C LEU A 54 -6.90 5.33 -15.78
N ALA A 55 -6.48 5.12 -17.03
CA ALA A 55 -5.08 4.96 -17.37
C ALA A 55 -4.27 6.22 -17.07
N ALA A 56 -4.80 7.41 -17.40
CA ALA A 56 -4.15 8.68 -17.14
C ALA A 56 -3.99 8.97 -15.64
N LEU A 57 -4.93 8.51 -14.81
CA LEU A 57 -4.90 8.69 -13.35
C LEU A 57 -4.15 7.58 -12.61
N ALA A 58 -3.87 6.44 -13.25
CA ALA A 58 -3.48 5.21 -12.55
C ALA A 58 -2.26 5.36 -11.64
N PHE A 59 -1.16 5.95 -12.14
CA PHE A 59 0.04 6.15 -11.32
C PHE A 59 -0.19 7.17 -10.21
N ARG A 60 -0.96 8.24 -10.47
CA ARG A 60 -1.32 9.24 -9.47
C ARG A 60 -2.15 8.60 -8.35
N ALA A 61 -3.12 7.75 -8.70
CA ALA A 61 -3.93 7.00 -7.76
C ALA A 61 -3.09 5.99 -6.96
N MET A 62 -2.16 5.29 -7.60
CA MET A 62 -1.24 4.37 -6.93
C MET A 62 -0.36 5.07 -5.89
N PHE A 63 0.31 6.16 -6.27
CA PHE A 63 1.13 6.94 -5.34
C PHE A 63 0.27 7.60 -4.25
N GLY A 64 -0.91 8.11 -4.59
CA GLY A 64 -1.86 8.62 -3.60
C GLY A 64 -2.26 7.58 -2.57
N GLY A 65 -2.53 6.34 -3.00
CA GLY A 65 -2.82 5.22 -2.10
C GLY A 65 -1.62 4.85 -1.21
N ALA A 66 -0.41 4.82 -1.77
CA ALA A 66 0.80 4.54 -0.99
C ALA A 66 1.04 5.60 0.09
N LEU A 67 0.91 6.88 -0.28
CA LEU A 67 1.03 8.01 0.66
C LEU A 67 -0.03 7.94 1.77
N ALA A 68 -1.26 7.53 1.46
CA ALA A 68 -2.30 7.37 2.46
C ALA A 68 -1.96 6.28 3.50
N SER A 69 -1.46 5.11 3.05
CA SER A 69 -0.99 4.06 3.96
C SER A 69 0.22 4.51 4.78
N TRP A 70 1.17 5.22 4.19
CA TRP A 70 2.35 5.73 4.90
C TRP A 70 2.01 6.86 5.89
N MET A 71 1.04 7.70 5.57
CA MET A 71 0.54 8.72 6.50
C MET A 71 -0.12 8.06 7.71
N THR A 72 -0.91 7.00 7.50
CA THR A 72 -1.50 6.20 8.59
C THR A 72 -0.40 5.56 9.45
N ALA A 73 0.63 5.01 8.82
CA ALA A 73 1.79 4.44 9.52
C ALA A 73 2.56 5.48 10.33
N SER A 74 2.72 6.69 9.79
CA SER A 74 3.38 7.82 10.46
C SER A 74 2.56 8.27 11.68
N LEU A 75 1.24 8.32 11.56
CA LEU A 75 0.35 8.64 12.69
C LEU A 75 0.41 7.56 13.77
N ALA A 76 0.37 6.28 13.40
CA ALA A 76 0.54 5.18 14.34
C ALA A 76 1.89 5.28 15.07
N GLY A 77 2.98 5.58 14.33
CA GLY A 77 4.29 5.81 14.91
C GLY A 77 4.39 7.05 15.81
N LEU A 78 3.60 8.09 15.57
CA LEU A 78 3.58 9.28 16.43
C LEU A 78 2.87 9.02 17.77
N MET A 79 1.83 8.19 17.76
CA MET A 79 1.00 7.90 18.94
C MET A 79 1.59 6.81 19.86
N LEU A 80 2.69 6.17 19.46
CA LEU A 80 3.40 5.10 20.17
C LEU A 80 4.78 5.57 20.67
#